data_AF-A0A379F3U1-F1
#
_entry.id   AF-A0A379F3U1-F1
#
_cell.length_a   1.000
_cell.length_b   1.000
_cell.length_c   1.000
_cell.angle_alpha   90.00
_cell.angle_beta   90.00
_cell.angle_gamma   90.00
#
_symmetry.space_group_name_H-M   'P 1'
#
loop_
_entity.id
_entity.type
_entity.pdbx_description
1 polymer ?
#
loop_
_entity_poly.entity_id
_entity_poly.type
_entity_poly.pdbx_seq_one_letter_code
_entity_poly.pdbx_strand_id
1 'polypeptide(L)'
;MLKERLHSIYVYGSVANGCATEGISDLDICLILNHEINESEIHLLDNARATLEKQHSIVSKIDFDIGILSEVLASNNLYSWGY
;
A
#
# COMPACT_ATOMS: atom_id res chain seq x y z
N MET A 1 -13.81 6.29 2.51
CA MET A 1 -12.90 5.23 2.05
C MET A 1 -12.90 5.22 0.53
N LEU A 2 -11.77 4.94 -0.12
CA LEU A 2 -11.44 5.28 -1.52
C LEU A 2 -12.46 4.86 -2.60
N LYS A 3 -13.42 3.94 -2.33
CA LYS A 3 -14.52 3.53 -3.24
C LYS A 3 -14.05 3.37 -4.69
N GLU A 4 -14.65 4.08 -5.64
CA GLU A 4 -14.40 4.00 -7.08
C GLU A 4 -13.00 4.50 -7.48
N ARG A 5 -12.26 5.14 -6.57
CA ARG A 5 -10.88 5.55 -6.81
C ARG A 5 -9.88 4.42 -6.65
N LEU A 6 -10.19 3.41 -5.83
CA LEU A 6 -9.30 2.27 -5.64
C LEU A 6 -9.41 1.35 -6.86
N HIS A 7 -8.30 1.15 -7.55
CA HIS A 7 -8.20 0.19 -8.64
C HIS A 7 -7.85 -1.20 -8.11
N SER A 8 -6.75 -1.29 -7.36
CA SER A 8 -6.24 -2.58 -6.86
C SER A 8 -5.35 -2.41 -5.64
N ILE A 9 -5.22 -3.48 -4.86
CA ILE A 9 -4.32 -3.59 -3.71
C ILE A 9 -3.39 -4.78 -3.97
N TYR A 10 -2.08 -4.58 -3.77
CA TYR A 10 -1.07 -5.63 -3.82
C TYR A 10 -0.34 -5.71 -2.48
N VAL A 11 0.04 -6.92 -2.08
CA VAL A 11 0.94 -7.17 -0.95
C VAL A 11 2.25 -7.64 -1.55
N TYR A 12 3.36 -7.12 -1.04
CA TYR A 12 4.70 -7.53 -1.48
C TYR A 12 5.62 -7.74 -0.27
N GLY A 13 6.92 -7.89 -0.52
CA GLY A 13 7.90 -8.05 0.55
C GLY A 13 7.81 -9.40 1.26
N SER A 14 8.29 -9.45 2.51
CA SER A 14 8.48 -10.71 3.24
C SER A 14 7.17 -11.47 3.51
N VAL A 15 6.05 -10.75 3.67
CA VAL A 15 4.72 -11.35 3.87
C VAL A 15 4.26 -12.07 2.61
N ALA A 16 4.32 -11.41 1.44
CA ALA A 16 3.95 -12.02 0.16
C ALA A 16 4.86 -13.21 -0.19
N ASN A 17 6.14 -13.13 0.16
CA ASN A 17 7.13 -14.19 -0.06
C ASN A 17 7.03 -15.35 0.93
N GLY A 18 6.15 -15.28 1.94
CA GLY A 18 6.00 -16.34 2.95
C GLY A 18 7.23 -16.50 3.87
N CYS A 19 8.09 -15.49 3.95
CA CYS A 19 9.29 -15.48 4.78
C CYS A 19 9.24 -14.44 5.90
N ALA A 20 8.06 -13.85 6.15
CA ALA A 20 7.85 -12.92 7.24
C ALA A 20 8.06 -13.58 8.60
N THR A 21 8.59 -12.79 9.54
CA THR A 21 8.73 -13.17 10.94
C THR A 21 7.78 -12.34 11.79
N GLU A 22 6.92 -13.02 12.56
CA GLU A 22 5.94 -12.38 13.44
C GLU A 22 6.60 -11.36 14.40
N GLY A 23 6.02 -10.17 14.47
CA GLY A 23 6.47 -9.06 15.30
C GLY A 23 7.75 -8.36 14.82
N ILE A 24 8.35 -8.81 13.72
CA ILE A 24 9.63 -8.30 13.18
C ILE A 24 9.47 -7.79 11.75
N SER A 25 8.66 -8.47 10.94
CA SER A 25 8.43 -8.10 9.53
C SER A 25 7.36 -7.03 9.41
N ASP A 26 7.57 -6.12 8.47
CA ASP A 26 6.57 -5.13 8.05
C ASP A 26 5.52 -5.76 7.11
N LEU A 27 4.36 -5.12 7.02
CA LEU A 27 3.35 -5.38 6.00
C LEU A 27 3.39 -4.28 4.94
N ASP A 28 4.00 -4.59 3.80
CA ASP A 28 4.12 -3.67 2.68
C ASP A 28 2.94 -3.83 1.70
N ILE A 29 2.19 -2.76 1.51
CA ILE A 29 1.00 -2.74 0.67
C ILE A 29 1.12 -1.65 -0.39
N CYS A 30 0.90 -2.02 -1.65
CA CYS A 30 0.80 -1.08 -2.75
C CYS A 30 -0.67 -0.84 -3.12
N LEU A 31 -1.11 0.42 -3.08
CA LEU A 31 -2.44 0.88 -3.46
C LEU A 31 -2.38 1.54 -4.83
N ILE A 32 -3.05 0.94 -5.82
CA ILE A 32 -3.19 1.57 -7.14
C ILE A 32 -4.53 2.29 -7.20
N LEU A 33 -4.48 3.57 -7.57
CA LEU A 33 -5.62 4.45 -7.67
C LEU A 33 -5.89 4.83 -9.13
N ASN A 34 -7.16 4.98 -9.48
CA ASN A 34 -7.56 5.43 -10.82
C ASN A 34 -7.13 6.88 -11.11
N HIS A 35 -7.05 7.73 -10.07
CA HIS A 35 -6.73 9.16 -10.15
C HIS A 35 -6.01 9.63 -8.90
N GLU A 36 -5.34 10.77 -8.99
CA GLU A 36 -4.77 11.48 -7.85
C GLU A 36 -5.81 11.73 -6.75
N ILE A 37 -5.30 11.77 -5.52
CA ILE A 37 -6.06 12.03 -4.31
C ILE A 37 -5.63 13.36 -3.70
N ASN A 38 -6.56 14.03 -3.02
CA ASN A 38 -6.29 15.28 -2.34
C ASN A 38 -5.77 15.06 -0.90
N GLU A 39 -5.33 16.14 -0.24
CA GLU A 39 -4.78 16.09 1.12
C GLU A 39 -5.72 15.45 2.15
N SER A 40 -7.04 15.65 2.02
CA SER A 40 -8.01 15.04 2.94
C SER A 40 -8.08 13.52 2.78
N GLU A 41 -7.93 13.03 1.55
CA GLU A 41 -7.89 11.61 1.24
C GLU A 41 -6.57 10.97 1.69
N ILE A 42 -5.45 11.68 1.57
CA ILE A 42 -4.16 11.27 2.14
C ILE A 42 -4.29 11.13 3.67
N HIS A 43 -4.88 12.11 4.34
CA HIS A 43 -5.13 12.05 5.79
C HIS A 43 -6.00 10.85 6.19
N LEU A 44 -6.98 10.49 5.36
CA LEU A 44 -7.81 9.30 5.61
C LEU A 44 -6.98 8.01 5.50
N LEU A 45 -6.03 7.94 4.57
CA LEU A 45 -5.13 6.78 4.44
C LEU A 45 -4.15 6.69 5.60
N ASP A 46 -3.59 7.81 6.05
CA ASP A 46 -2.72 7.84 7.21
C ASP A 46 -3.44 7.38 8.48
N ASN A 47 -4.68 7.82 8.68
CA ASN A 47 -5.51 7.36 9.79
C ASN A 47 -5.85 5.87 9.70
N ALA A 48 -6.11 5.36 8.49
CA ALA A 48 -6.34 3.93 8.27
C ALA A 48 -5.08 3.12 8.59
N ARG A 49 -3.92 3.53 8.09
CA ARG A 49 -2.61 2.92 8.38
C ARG A 49 -2.36 2.85 9.89
N ALA A 50 -2.48 3.98 10.59
CA ALA A 50 -2.26 4.05 12.03
C ALA A 50 -3.28 3.22 12.85
N THR A 51 -4.51 3.07 12.35
CA THR A 51 -5.51 2.21 12.99
C THR A 51 -5.16 0.74 12.83
N LEU A 52 -4.76 0.34 11.63
CA LEU A 52 -4.35 -1.04 11.34
C LEU A 52 -3.10 -1.44 12.13
N GLU A 53 -2.10 -0.55 12.22
CA GLU A 53 -0.88 -0.81 13.01
C GLU A 53 -1.20 -1.09 14.49
N LYS A 54 -2.16 -0.35 15.06
CA LYS A 54 -2.60 -0.56 16.44
C LYS A 54 -3.37 -1.88 16.61
N GLN A 55 -4.07 -2.33 15.58
CA GLN A 55 -4.91 -3.53 15.63
C GLN A 55 -4.12 -4.82 15.34
N HIS A 56 -2.95 -4.71 14.70
CA HIS A 56 -2.22 -5.87 14.18
C HIS A 56 -0.75 -5.86 14.58
N SER A 57 -0.45 -6.20 15.84
CA SER A 57 0.92 -6.31 16.36
C SER A 57 1.72 -7.52 15.82
N ILE A 58 1.12 -8.33 14.94
CA ILE A 58 1.78 -9.46 14.27
C ILE A 58 2.82 -8.99 13.25
N VAL A 59 2.70 -7.74 12.79
CA VAL A 59 3.70 -7.05 11.96
C VAL A 59 4.24 -5.84 12.72
N SER A 60 5.51 -5.48 12.47
CA SER A 60 6.18 -4.36 13.14
C SER A 60 5.69 -2.99 12.67
N LYS A 61 5.27 -2.90 11.41
CA LYS A 61 4.81 -1.67 10.73
C LYS A 61 3.87 -2.05 9.59
N ILE A 62 3.02 -1.12 9.17
CA ILE A 62 2.25 -1.22 7.93
C ILE A 62 2.61 -0.03 7.05
N ASP A 63 2.99 -0.29 5.80
CA ASP A 63 3.32 0.76 4.83
C ASP A 63 2.40 0.75 3.62
N PHE A 64 2.09 1.95 3.12
CA PHE A 64 1.24 2.16 1.94
C PHE A 64 2.03 2.91 0.86
N ASP A 65 2.42 2.21 -0.20
CA ASP A 65 2.88 2.84 -1.43
C ASP A 65 1.70 3.14 -2.33
N ILE A 66 1.59 4.37 -2.80
CA ILE A 66 0.45 4.81 -3.60
C ILE A 66 0.92 5.09 -5.02
N GLY A 67 0.28 4.44 -6.00
CA GLY A 67 0.52 4.66 -7.42
C GLY A 67 -0.75 5.05 -8.17
N ILE A 68 -0.62 5.94 -9.16
CA ILE A 68 -1.73 6.25 -10.07
C ILE A 68 -1.66 5.31 -11.26
N LEU A 69 -2.79 4.72 -11.65
CA LEU A 69 -2.87 3.70 -12.70
C LEU A 69 -2.18 4.12 -14.00
N SER A 70 -2.36 5.37 -14.41
CA SER A 70 -1.71 5.92 -15.60
C SER A 70 -0.18 5.95 -15.50
N GLU A 71 0.37 6.19 -14.31
CA GLU A 71 1.81 6.22 -14.07
C GLU A 71 2.38 4.82 -13.95
N VAL A 72 1.66 3.92 -13.27
CA VAL A 72 2.05 2.52 -13.09
C VAL A 72 2.15 1.80 -14.44
N LEU A 73 1.23 2.10 -15.35
CA LEU A 73 1.20 1.51 -16.70
C LEU A 73 2.11 2.24 -17.71
N ALA A 74 2.73 3.36 -17.32
CA ALA A 74 3.58 4.12 -18.22
C ALA A 74 4.87 3.35 -18.52
N SER A 75 5.28 3.31 -19.79
CA SER A 75 6.42 2.50 -20.24
C SER A 75 7.76 2.90 -19.58
N ASN A 76 7.90 4.15 -19.16
CA ASN A 76 9.05 4.64 -18.40
C ASN A 76 9.13 4.07 -16.97
N ASN A 77 8.02 3.55 -16.44
CA ASN A 77 7.90 3.03 -15.07
C ASN A 77 7.79 1.51 -15.02
N LEU A 78 8.09 0.80 -16.12
CA LEU A 78 7.94 -0.65 -16.24
C LEU A 78 8.62 -1.45 -15.12
N TYR A 79 9.74 -0.94 -14.58
CA TYR A 79 10.51 -1.58 -13.50
C TYR A 79 10.37 -0.87 -12.16
N SER A 80 9.43 0.05 -12.04
CA SER A 80 9.19 0.84 -10.82
C SER A 80 8.11 0.23 -9.92
N TRP A 81 7.34 -0.74 -10.42
CA TRP A 81 6.19 -1.32 -9.74
C TRP A 81 6.21 -2.86 -9.87
N GLY A 82 6.21 -3.59 -8.76
CA GLY A 82 6.14 -5.07 -8.74
C GLY A 82 7.42 -5.79 -8.29
N TYR A 83 7.87 -5.52 -7.06
CA TYR A 83 8.98 -6.22 -6.40
C TYR A 83 8.69 -7.70 -6.13
#